data_AF-A0A8S9XH48-F1
#
_entry.id   AF-A0A8S9XH48-F1
#
_cell.length_a   1.000
_cell.length_b   1.000
_cell.length_c   1.000
_cell.angle_alpha   90.00
_cell.angle_beta   90.00
_cell.angle_gamma   90.00
#
_symmetry.space_group_name_H-M   'P 1'
#
loop_
_entity.id
_entity.type
_entity.pdbx_description
1 polymer ?
#
loop_
_entity_poly.entity_id
_entity_poly.type
_entity_poly.pdbx_seq_one_letter_code
_entity_poly.pdbx_strand_id
1 'polypeptide(L)'
;MLRHCFFSLALVLTINGQKEKKEEAEFVCPEGAGNGNFADPATCRRFYQCVDNYPYLNRCPSGLYFDDINKLCTFKTEARCGPLPTTPAPSTEGWNSHSWWSRPGKTPQMIMLTFDGAVNLNNYEHYKKVFSPSRTNPNGCPIRGTFFISHEYCDYNMVQELAHNGHEIGTETIS
;
A
#
# COMPACT_ATOMS: atom_id res chain seq x y z
N MET A 1 -12.99 -84.71 -31.60
CA MET A 1 -12.19 -83.95 -32.58
C MET A 1 -13.02 -82.75 -33.04
N LEU A 2 -12.40 -81.56 -33.09
CA LEU A 2 -12.82 -80.30 -33.75
C LEU A 2 -14.13 -79.63 -33.23
N ARG A 3 -14.32 -78.29 -33.16
CA ARG A 3 -13.53 -77.04 -33.22
C ARG A 3 -14.58 -75.89 -33.18
N HIS A 4 -14.25 -74.72 -32.62
CA HIS A 4 -14.99 -73.42 -32.72
C HIS A 4 -16.23 -73.27 -31.80
N CYS A 5 -16.57 -72.11 -31.21
CA CYS A 5 -16.02 -70.75 -31.26
C CYS A 5 -16.55 -69.96 -30.05
N PHE A 6 -15.72 -69.03 -29.57
CA PHE A 6 -16.00 -67.76 -28.87
C PHE A 6 -17.43 -67.20 -29.11
N PHE A 7 -18.11 -66.56 -28.15
CA PHE A 7 -17.74 -65.25 -27.57
C PHE A 7 -18.41 -65.03 -26.20
N SER A 8 -17.59 -64.70 -25.19
CA SER A 8 -18.04 -64.08 -23.94
C SER A 8 -18.63 -62.71 -24.23
N LEU A 9 -19.88 -62.49 -23.84
CA LEU A 9 -20.52 -61.18 -23.83
C LEU A 9 -19.99 -60.37 -22.62
N ALA A 10 -18.75 -59.91 -22.70
CA ALA A 10 -18.24 -58.90 -21.80
C ALA A 10 -18.90 -57.57 -22.19
N LEU A 11 -19.83 -57.10 -21.35
CA LEU A 11 -20.35 -55.73 -21.39
C LEU A 11 -19.17 -54.78 -21.16
N VAL A 12 -18.54 -54.33 -22.24
CA VAL A 12 -17.55 -53.25 -22.20
C VAL A 12 -18.34 -52.00 -21.81
N LEU A 13 -18.31 -51.67 -20.52
CA LEU A 13 -18.63 -50.34 -20.03
C LEU A 13 -17.61 -49.40 -20.67
N THR A 14 -17.98 -48.82 -21.80
CA THR A 14 -17.23 -47.70 -22.38
C THR A 14 -17.42 -46.53 -21.42
N ILE A 15 -16.46 -46.38 -20.51
CA ILE A 15 -16.23 -45.10 -19.82
C ILE A 15 -15.80 -44.12 -20.91
N ASN A 16 -16.79 -43.46 -21.52
CA ASN A 16 -16.57 -42.26 -22.30
C ASN A 16 -16.00 -41.22 -21.32
N GLY A 17 -14.68 -41.15 -21.25
CA GLY A 17 -13.94 -40.12 -20.52
C GLY A 17 -14.20 -38.78 -21.20
N GLN A 18 -15.31 -38.14 -20.87
CA GLN A 18 -15.52 -36.74 -21.15
C GLN A 18 -14.48 -35.99 -20.32
N LYS A 19 -13.36 -35.59 -20.96
CA LYS A 19 -12.54 -34.50 -20.44
C LYS A 19 -13.47 -33.30 -20.34
N GLU A 20 -13.90 -33.00 -19.12
CA GLU A 20 -14.63 -31.77 -18.82
C GLU A 20 -13.80 -30.62 -19.40
N LYS A 21 -14.29 -30.01 -20.48
CA LYS A 21 -13.74 -28.75 -20.98
C LYS A 21 -14.06 -27.74 -19.90
N LYS A 22 -13.08 -27.47 -19.03
CA LYS A 22 -13.14 -26.37 -18.08
C LYS A 22 -13.29 -25.11 -18.92
N GLU A 23 -14.47 -24.51 -18.88
CA GLU A 23 -14.78 -23.23 -19.52
C GLU A 23 -13.79 -22.21 -18.94
N GLU A 24 -12.84 -21.78 -19.78
CA GLU A 24 -11.82 -20.80 -19.40
C GLU A 24 -12.56 -19.47 -19.27
N ALA A 25 -12.86 -19.05 -18.04
CA ALA A 25 -13.59 -17.82 -17.78
C ALA A 25 -12.89 -16.66 -18.50
N GLU A 26 -13.62 -16.02 -19.41
CA GLU A 26 -13.15 -14.86 -20.16
C GLU A 26 -12.76 -13.75 -19.18
N PHE A 27 -11.50 -13.30 -19.22
CA PHE A 27 -11.03 -12.26 -18.32
C PHE A 27 -11.66 -10.92 -18.68
N VAL A 28 -12.21 -10.21 -17.70
CA VAL A 28 -12.81 -8.88 -17.88
C VAL A 28 -11.91 -7.84 -17.20
N CYS A 29 -11.61 -6.75 -17.91
CA CYS A 29 -10.83 -5.65 -17.36
C CYS A 29 -11.55 -5.02 -16.15
N PRO A 30 -10.84 -4.74 -15.03
CA PRO A 30 -11.47 -4.12 -13.86
C PRO A 30 -12.01 -2.73 -14.18
N GLU A 31 -13.29 -2.51 -13.90
CA GLU A 31 -13.95 -1.20 -14.06
C GLU A 31 -13.29 -0.15 -13.17
N GLY A 32 -13.02 1.04 -13.71
CA GLY A 32 -12.43 2.16 -12.97
C GLY A 32 -10.91 2.08 -12.72
N ALA A 33 -10.25 0.96 -13.04
CA ALA A 33 -8.80 0.84 -12.93
C ALA A 33 -8.04 1.52 -14.08
N GLY A 34 -8.71 1.75 -15.22
CA GLY A 34 -8.11 2.33 -16.42
C GLY A 34 -7.15 1.38 -17.15
N ASN A 35 -6.32 1.94 -18.03
CA ASN A 35 -5.35 1.17 -18.81
C ASN A 35 -4.20 0.67 -17.92
N GLY A 36 -3.80 -0.59 -18.05
CA GLY A 36 -2.76 -1.16 -17.19
C GLY A 36 -2.57 -2.67 -17.33
N ASN A 37 -1.64 -3.22 -16.55
CA ASN A 37 -1.37 -4.66 -16.50
C ASN A 37 -2.02 -5.29 -15.27
N PHE A 38 -2.62 -6.47 -15.42
CA PHE A 38 -3.38 -7.19 -14.40
C PHE A 38 -3.00 -8.66 -14.39
N ALA A 39 -2.93 -9.27 -13.21
CA ALA A 39 -2.54 -10.67 -13.09
C ALA A 39 -3.54 -11.62 -13.77
N ASP A 40 -3.01 -12.66 -14.42
CA ASP A 40 -3.82 -13.78 -14.88
C ASP A 40 -4.12 -14.71 -13.67
N PRO A 41 -5.41 -14.93 -13.30
CA PRO A 41 -5.79 -15.83 -12.21
C PRO A 41 -5.39 -17.29 -12.45
N ALA A 42 -5.17 -17.70 -13.71
CA ALA A 42 -4.80 -19.06 -14.05
C ALA A 42 -3.29 -19.32 -13.92
N THR A 43 -2.44 -18.32 -14.14
CA THR A 43 -0.98 -18.50 -14.09
C THR A 43 -0.17 -17.22 -13.94
N CYS A 44 0.87 -17.26 -13.10
CA CYS A 44 1.84 -16.18 -12.93
C CYS A 44 2.68 -15.87 -14.19
N ARG A 45 2.67 -16.75 -15.20
CA ARG A 45 3.49 -16.57 -16.42
C ARG A 45 2.80 -15.72 -17.48
N ARG A 46 1.56 -15.32 -17.20
CA ARG A 46 0.73 -14.50 -18.06
C ARG A 46 0.16 -13.35 -17.25
N PHE A 47 -0.23 -12.32 -17.98
CA PHE A 47 -0.93 -11.16 -17.44
C PHE A 47 -1.83 -10.59 -18.53
N TYR A 48 -2.87 -9.87 -18.15
CA TYR A 48 -3.73 -9.15 -19.06
C TYR A 48 -3.32 -7.69 -19.10
N GLN A 49 -3.15 -7.14 -20.30
CA GLN A 49 -3.04 -5.70 -20.51
C GLN A 49 -4.41 -5.17 -20.90
N CYS A 50 -4.96 -4.25 -20.13
CA CYS A 50 -6.21 -3.59 -20.46
C CYS A 50 -5.91 -2.28 -21.18
N VAL A 51 -6.53 -2.09 -22.36
CA VAL A 51 -6.54 -0.82 -23.09
C VAL A 51 -7.98 -0.55 -23.50
N ASP A 52 -8.55 0.59 -23.06
CA ASP A 52 -9.92 1.00 -23.32
C ASP A 52 -10.96 -0.10 -22.98
N ASN A 53 -10.77 -0.75 -21.83
CA ASN A 53 -11.54 -1.90 -21.32
C ASN A 53 -11.42 -3.21 -22.13
N TYR A 54 -10.54 -3.27 -23.14
CA TYR A 54 -10.27 -4.52 -23.86
C TYR A 54 -9.05 -5.25 -23.28
N PRO A 55 -9.19 -6.54 -22.90
CA PRO A 55 -8.09 -7.32 -22.33
C PRO A 55 -7.23 -7.98 -23.42
N TYR A 56 -5.93 -7.79 -23.32
CA TYR A 56 -4.93 -8.44 -24.18
C TYR A 56 -4.07 -9.38 -23.35
N LEU A 57 -4.16 -10.68 -23.62
CA LEU A 57 -3.36 -11.69 -22.94
C LEU A 57 -1.88 -11.61 -23.37
N ASN A 58 -1.01 -11.34 -22.41
CA ASN A 58 0.42 -11.29 -22.59
C ASN A 58 1.12 -12.38 -21.78
N ARG A 59 2.32 -12.77 -22.22
CA ARG A 59 3.21 -13.69 -21.51
C ARG A 59 4.43 -12.94 -21.01
N CYS A 60 4.86 -13.23 -19.79
CA CYS A 60 6.12 -12.72 -19.30
C CYS A 60 7.30 -13.27 -20.12
N PRO A 61 8.36 -12.48 -20.34
CA PRO A 61 9.59 -12.95 -20.97
C PRO A 61 10.21 -14.16 -20.24
N SER A 62 11.07 -14.89 -20.95
CA SER A 62 11.59 -16.21 -20.56
C SER A 62 11.93 -16.36 -19.07
N GLY A 63 11.11 -17.14 -18.37
CA GLY A 63 11.33 -17.54 -16.98
C GLY A 63 10.84 -16.54 -15.93
N LEU A 64 10.32 -15.38 -16.34
CA LEU A 64 9.78 -14.38 -15.44
C LEU A 64 8.31 -14.65 -15.08
N TYR A 65 7.90 -14.06 -13.97
CA TYR A 65 6.62 -14.20 -13.30
C TYR A 65 6.05 -12.80 -13.06
N PHE A 66 4.77 -12.61 -13.32
CA PHE A 66 4.10 -11.34 -13.13
C PHE A 66 3.96 -11.02 -11.64
N ASP A 67 4.45 -9.86 -11.22
CA ASP A 67 4.24 -9.26 -9.91
C ASP A 67 3.02 -8.35 -9.97
N ASP A 68 1.94 -8.75 -9.29
CA ASP A 68 0.67 -8.04 -9.35
C ASP A 68 0.65 -6.72 -8.56
N ILE A 69 1.68 -6.41 -7.78
CA ILE A 69 1.77 -5.10 -7.13
C ILE A 69 2.65 -4.16 -7.93
N ASN A 70 3.80 -4.64 -8.42
CA ASN A 70 4.71 -3.81 -9.23
C ASN A 70 4.28 -3.70 -10.69
N LYS A 71 3.27 -4.49 -11.11
CA LYS A 71 2.69 -4.52 -12.47
C LYS A 71 3.71 -4.82 -13.57
N LEU A 72 4.73 -5.61 -13.23
CA LEU A 72 5.85 -5.98 -14.10
C LEU A 72 6.22 -7.47 -13.94
N CYS A 73 6.92 -8.02 -14.93
CA CYS A 73 7.46 -9.37 -14.85
C CYS A 73 8.81 -9.36 -14.14
N THR A 74 8.95 -10.14 -13.07
CA THR A 74 10.20 -10.30 -12.30
C THR A 74 10.52 -11.78 -12.04
N PHE A 75 11.62 -12.08 -11.34
CA PHE A 75 11.99 -13.44 -10.98
C PHE A 75 10.96 -14.10 -10.07
N LYS A 76 10.82 -15.43 -10.18
CA LYS A 76 9.84 -16.22 -9.41
C LYS A 76 9.90 -15.97 -7.90
N THR A 77 11.09 -15.74 -7.35
CA THR A 77 11.33 -15.52 -5.91
C THR A 77 10.90 -14.15 -5.42
N GLU A 78 10.75 -13.19 -6.32
CA GLU A 78 10.36 -11.81 -6.03
C GLU A 78 8.90 -11.53 -6.39
N ALA A 79 8.38 -12.25 -7.38
CA ALA A 79 7.06 -12.04 -7.92
C ALA A 79 5.96 -12.35 -6.89
N ARG A 80 5.16 -11.33 -6.59
CA ARG A 80 3.92 -11.49 -5.81
C ARG A 80 2.79 -11.89 -6.77
N CYS A 81 2.68 -13.20 -6.99
CA CYS A 81 1.80 -13.78 -8.01
C CYS A 81 0.33 -13.87 -7.58
N GLY A 82 -0.54 -13.74 -8.59
CA GLY A 82 -1.98 -13.90 -8.53
C GLY A 82 -2.66 -12.55 -8.63
N PRO A 83 -3.97 -12.49 -8.91
CA PRO A 83 -4.75 -11.32 -8.56
C PRO A 83 -4.69 -11.22 -7.04
N LEU A 84 -3.77 -10.40 -6.54
CA LEU A 84 -3.74 -10.11 -5.12
C LEU A 84 -4.99 -9.27 -4.84
N PRO A 85 -5.58 -9.41 -3.63
CA PRO A 85 -6.56 -8.42 -3.22
C PRO A 85 -5.85 -7.08 -3.30
N THR A 86 -6.16 -6.31 -4.34
CA THR A 86 -5.91 -4.90 -4.31
C THR A 86 -6.67 -4.48 -3.07
N THR A 87 -5.97 -4.08 -2.01
CA THR A 87 -6.57 -3.18 -1.04
C THR A 87 -7.26 -2.15 -1.91
N PRO A 88 -8.60 -2.09 -1.93
CA PRO A 88 -9.30 -1.26 -2.88
C PRO A 88 -8.60 0.07 -2.80
N ALA A 89 -7.98 0.49 -3.93
CA ALA A 89 -7.52 1.85 -4.04
C ALA A 89 -8.73 2.64 -3.55
N PRO A 90 -8.60 3.43 -2.47
CA PRO A 90 -9.73 3.97 -1.74
C PRO A 90 -10.70 4.47 -2.79
N SER A 91 -11.88 3.82 -2.87
CA SER A 91 -12.76 3.94 -4.02
C SER A 91 -12.93 5.42 -4.32
N THR A 92 -12.98 5.81 -5.58
CA THR A 92 -13.24 7.21 -5.94
C THR A 92 -14.64 7.67 -5.56
N GLU A 93 -15.49 6.78 -5.05
CA GLU A 93 -16.67 7.12 -4.25
C GLU A 93 -16.31 7.77 -2.90
N GLY A 94 -15.04 7.64 -2.50
CA GLY A 94 -14.37 8.33 -1.42
C GLY A 94 -13.54 9.56 -1.83
N TRP A 95 -13.47 9.92 -3.11
CA TRP A 95 -12.95 11.25 -3.49
C TRP A 95 -13.94 12.38 -3.19
N ASN A 96 -15.21 12.03 -2.94
CA ASN A 96 -16.21 12.94 -2.40
C ASN A 96 -16.23 12.94 -0.86
N SER A 97 -15.46 12.07 -0.20
CA SER A 97 -15.35 12.00 1.28
C SER A 97 -13.95 12.31 1.81
N HIS A 98 -12.91 12.38 0.96
CA HIS A 98 -11.65 13.07 1.28
C HIS A 98 -11.73 14.61 1.14
N SER A 99 -12.93 15.17 1.05
CA SER A 99 -13.13 16.62 0.97
C SER A 99 -13.10 17.32 2.34
N TRP A 100 -12.40 16.77 3.34
CA TRP A 100 -12.18 17.49 4.61
C TRP A 100 -11.48 18.84 4.23
N TRP A 101 -10.42 18.80 3.41
CA TRP A 101 -9.79 20.01 2.83
C TRP A 101 -10.72 20.91 1.98
N SER A 102 -11.71 20.34 1.28
CA SER A 102 -12.67 21.12 0.47
C SER A 102 -13.86 21.66 1.28
N ARG A 103 -13.95 21.35 2.59
CA ARG A 103 -15.01 21.79 3.50
C ARG A 103 -14.37 22.47 4.71
N PRO A 104 -14.33 23.81 4.78
CA PRO A 104 -13.65 24.54 5.87
C PRO A 104 -14.08 24.12 7.29
N GLY A 105 -15.37 23.81 7.52
CA GLY A 105 -15.88 23.35 8.83
C GLY A 105 -15.51 21.91 9.20
N LYS A 106 -14.79 21.26 8.29
CA LYS A 106 -14.32 19.90 8.35
C LYS A 106 -12.84 19.97 7.93
N THR A 107 -11.99 20.86 8.43
CA THR A 107 -10.51 20.75 8.33
C THR A 107 -9.95 21.02 9.72
N PRO A 108 -9.01 20.25 10.30
CA PRO A 108 -8.54 20.58 11.64
C PRO A 108 -7.64 21.80 11.48
N GLN A 109 -7.93 22.88 12.21
CA GLN A 109 -7.02 24.02 12.19
C GLN A 109 -5.72 23.61 12.87
N MET A 110 -4.64 23.54 12.08
CA MET A 110 -3.30 23.29 12.61
C MET A 110 -2.66 24.62 13.01
N ILE A 111 -1.98 24.64 14.15
CA ILE A 111 -1.17 25.77 14.62
C ILE A 111 0.24 25.23 14.84
N MET A 112 1.21 25.79 14.12
CA MET A 112 2.62 25.42 14.25
C MET A 112 3.29 26.43 15.18
N LEU A 113 3.71 25.96 16.35
CA LEU A 113 4.51 26.75 17.29
C LEU A 113 5.98 26.46 17.00
N THR A 114 6.68 27.46 16.46
CA THR A 114 8.11 27.39 16.19
C THR A 114 8.90 28.30 17.12
N PHE A 115 10.07 27.83 17.53
CA PHE A 115 11.05 28.60 18.29
C PHE A 115 12.39 28.51 17.59
N ASP A 116 12.99 29.66 17.34
CA ASP A 116 14.26 29.78 16.63
C ASP A 116 15.36 30.20 17.62
N GLY A 117 16.60 29.79 17.35
CA GLY A 117 17.78 30.11 18.16
C GLY A 117 18.18 29.04 19.17
N ALA A 118 19.05 29.43 20.10
CA ALA A 118 19.67 28.53 21.06
C ALA A 118 18.73 28.18 22.22
N VAL A 119 18.67 26.91 22.61
CA VAL A 119 17.97 26.46 23.82
C VAL A 119 18.96 26.44 24.98
N ASN A 120 18.66 27.15 26.07
CA ASN A 120 19.51 27.20 27.26
C ASN A 120 18.70 27.60 28.51
N LEU A 121 19.39 27.75 29.64
CA LEU A 121 18.77 28.10 30.94
C LEU A 121 17.92 29.38 30.90
N ASN A 122 18.17 30.31 29.97
CA ASN A 122 17.42 31.56 29.90
C ASN A 122 16.00 31.36 29.37
N ASN A 123 15.77 30.37 28.50
CA ASN A 123 14.49 30.17 27.83
C ASN A 123 13.82 28.82 28.14
N TYR A 124 14.57 27.85 28.66
CA TYR A 124 14.07 26.50 28.90
C TYR A 124 12.87 26.46 29.85
N GLU A 125 12.90 27.25 30.93
CA GLU A 125 11.77 27.34 31.87
C GLU A 125 10.52 27.96 31.25
N HIS A 126 10.68 28.82 30.24
CA HIS A 126 9.55 29.37 29.50
C HIS A 126 8.92 28.30 28.61
N TYR A 127 9.71 27.47 27.94
CA TYR A 127 9.19 26.36 27.14
C TYR A 127 8.41 25.35 27.99
N LYS A 128 8.90 25.00 29.19
CA LYS A 128 8.18 24.11 30.11
C LYS A 128 6.82 24.66 30.56
N LYS A 129 6.70 25.98 30.71
CA LYS A 129 5.40 26.64 30.98
C LYS A 129 4.50 26.63 29.74
N VAL A 130 5.07 26.78 28.55
CA VAL A 130 4.31 26.73 27.29
C VAL A 130 3.75 25.33 27.04
N PHE A 131 4.58 24.31 27.24
CA PHE A 131 4.29 22.90 26.98
C PHE A 131 3.92 22.12 28.25
N SER A 132 3.20 22.77 29.16
CA SER A 132 2.74 22.13 30.39
C SER A 132 1.82 20.93 30.09
N PRO A 133 1.83 19.86 30.90
CA PRO A 133 0.97 18.69 30.70
C PRO A 133 -0.53 18.98 30.66
N SER A 134 -0.95 20.13 31.21
CA SER A 134 -2.33 20.61 31.20
C SER A 134 -2.80 21.12 29.84
N ARG A 135 -1.91 21.38 28.88
CA ARG A 135 -2.25 21.87 27.55
C ARG A 135 -2.26 20.71 26.57
N THR A 136 -3.47 20.27 26.23
CA THR A 136 -3.68 19.12 25.34
C THR A 136 -4.45 19.52 24.09
N ASN A 137 -4.19 18.79 23.02
CA ASN A 137 -4.98 18.82 21.79
C ASN A 137 -6.36 18.18 22.04
N PRO A 138 -7.34 18.37 21.14
CA PRO A 138 -8.66 17.74 21.24
C PRO A 138 -8.64 16.20 21.33
N ASN A 139 -7.55 15.56 20.90
CA ASN A 139 -7.34 14.12 21.03
C ASN A 139 -6.78 13.68 22.40
N GLY A 140 -6.57 14.62 23.34
CA GLY A 140 -6.04 14.36 24.67
C GLY A 140 -4.52 14.27 24.76
N CYS A 141 -3.78 14.29 23.64
CA CYS A 141 -2.31 14.32 23.66
C CYS A 141 -1.82 15.72 24.05
N PRO A 142 -0.71 15.87 24.82
CA PRO A 142 -0.19 17.19 25.11
C PRO A 142 0.34 17.88 23.84
N ILE A 143 0.25 19.21 23.80
CA ILE A 143 0.68 19.99 22.63
C ILE A 143 2.18 19.84 22.40
N ARG A 144 2.61 19.99 21.13
CA ARG A 144 4.01 19.92 20.70
C ARG A 144 4.34 21.15 19.86
N GLY A 145 5.63 21.35 19.65
CA GLY A 145 6.17 22.45 18.87
C GLY A 145 7.48 22.03 18.23
N THR A 146 7.99 22.87 17.36
CA THR A 146 9.20 22.64 16.57
C THR A 146 10.25 23.66 16.99
N PHE A 147 11.46 23.20 17.27
CA PHE A 147 12.58 24.05 17.67
C PHE A 147 13.64 24.02 16.58
N PHE A 148 13.91 25.17 15.95
CA PHE A 148 15.01 25.33 15.01
C PHE A 148 16.24 25.80 15.78
N ILE A 149 17.15 24.87 16.04
CA ILE A 149 18.26 25.06 16.96
C ILE A 149 19.47 25.67 16.24
N SER A 150 19.95 26.78 16.79
CA SER A 150 21.28 27.32 16.51
C SER A 150 22.32 26.70 17.45
N HIS A 151 23.53 26.41 16.96
CA HIS A 151 24.59 25.78 17.75
C HIS A 151 25.12 26.68 18.88
N GLU A 152 25.35 27.97 18.58
CA GLU A 152 25.97 28.89 19.53
C GLU A 152 25.12 29.04 20.79
N TYR A 153 25.71 28.87 21.97
CA TYR A 153 25.06 28.99 23.28
C TYR A 153 23.92 27.98 23.57
N CYS A 154 23.85 26.87 22.83
CA CYS A 154 22.82 25.85 23.05
C CYS A 154 23.27 24.76 24.04
N ASP A 155 22.37 24.37 24.94
CA ASP A 155 22.53 23.22 25.83
C ASP A 155 21.86 21.98 25.20
N TYR A 156 22.67 21.07 24.67
CA TYR A 156 22.19 19.88 23.98
C TYR A 156 21.49 18.87 24.89
N ASN A 157 21.72 18.89 26.22
CA ASN A 157 20.97 18.02 27.13
C ASN A 157 19.50 18.45 27.19
N MET A 158 19.24 19.76 27.21
CA MET A 158 17.89 20.31 27.16
C MET A 158 17.23 20.04 25.81
N VAL A 159 17.98 20.17 24.70
CA VAL A 159 17.48 19.80 23.37
C VAL A 159 17.10 18.32 23.31
N GLN A 160 17.94 17.44 23.87
CA GLN A 160 17.64 16.01 23.95
C GLN A 160 16.38 15.73 24.77
N GLU A 161 16.17 16.46 25.88
CA GLU A 161 14.96 16.34 26.68
C GLU A 161 13.71 16.81 25.91
N LEU A 162 13.80 17.91 25.17
CA LEU A 162 12.71 18.37 24.29
C LEU A 162 12.37 17.31 23.23
N ALA A 163 13.39 16.74 22.57
CA ALA A 163 13.20 15.67 21.59
C ALA A 163 12.57 14.42 22.23
N HIS A 164 13.05 14.01 23.40
CA HIS A 164 12.51 12.87 24.14
C HIS A 164 11.04 13.07 24.51
N ASN A 165 10.65 14.30 24.85
CA ASN A 165 9.27 14.67 25.14
C ASN A 165 8.38 14.78 23.89
N GLY A 166 8.94 14.57 22.69
CA GLY A 166 8.22 14.51 21.42
C GLY A 166 8.08 15.84 20.71
N HIS A 167 8.88 16.85 21.06
CA HIS A 167 9.03 18.06 20.26
C HIS A 167 9.89 17.76 19.03
N GLU A 168 9.61 18.45 17.92
CA GLU A 168 10.42 18.34 16.72
C GLU A 168 11.65 19.25 16.87
N ILE A 169 12.82 18.74 16.47
CA ILE A 169 14.08 19.49 16.48
C ILE A 169 14.56 19.62 15.04
N GLY A 170 14.60 20.86 14.55
CA GLY A 170 15.20 21.25 13.28
C GLY A 170 16.53 21.98 13.51
N THR A 171 17.32 22.10 12.45
CA THR A 171 18.58 22.86 12.43
C THR A 171 18.36 24.25 11.86
N GLU A 172 18.89 25.29 12.50
CA GLU A 172 18.88 26.66 11.98
C GLU A 172 20.25 27.04 11.39
N THR A 173 21.30 27.12 12.23
CA THR A 173 22.68 27.42 11.83
C THR A 173 23.69 26.96 12.88
N ILE A 174 24.97 26.91 12.51
CA ILE A 174 26.08 26.70 13.46
C ILE A 174 26.62 28.04 14.02
N SER A 175 26.50 29.12 13.25
CA SER A 175 27.02 30.46 13.52
C SER A 175 26.02 31.54 13.18
#